data_AF-A0A2S9GJ35-F1
#
_entry.id   AF-A0A2S9GJ35-F1
#
_cell.length_a   1.000
_cell.length_b   1.000
_cell.length_c   1.000
_cell.angle_alpha   90.00
_cell.angle_beta   90.00
_cell.angle_gamma   90.00
#
_symmetry.space_group_name_H-M   'P 1'
#
loop_
_entity.id
_entity.type
_entity.pdbx_description
1 polymer ?
#
loop_
_entity_poly.entity_id
_entity_poly.type
_entity_poly.pdbx_seq_one_letter_code
_entity_poly.pdbx_strand_id
1 'polypeptide(L)' 'RVAELVVEVLKNTQPAAGPNGPSKAKYTLADGTAERVHAAASELLDANPLYPGLTL' A
#
# COMPACT_ATOMS: atom_id res chain seq x y z
N ARG A 1 7.36 6.15 -9.89
CA ARG A 1 6.82 4.87 -9.37
C ARG A 1 6.47 4.87 -7.87
N VAL A 2 7.41 5.04 -6.92
CA VAL A 2 7.08 4.99 -5.48
C VAL A 2 5.96 5.97 -5.10
N ALA A 3 6.02 7.21 -5.57
CA ALA A 3 4.99 8.21 -5.33
C ALA A 3 3.60 7.79 -5.87
N GLU A 4 3.54 7.11 -7.02
CA GLU A 4 2.27 6.59 -7.57
C GLU A 4 1.66 5.54 -6.65
N LEU A 5 2.47 4.63 -6.10
CA LEU A 5 2.00 3.60 -5.16
C LEU A 5 1.43 4.23 -3.88
N VAL A 6 2.07 5.27 -3.36
CA VAL A 6 1.57 6.02 -2.20
C VAL A 6 0.24 6.70 -2.53
N VAL A 7 0.15 7.36 -3.68
CA VAL A 7 -1.09 8.03 -4.13
C VAL A 7 -2.22 7.02 -4.32
N GLU A 8 -1.94 5.84 -4.87
CA GLU A 8 -2.92 4.76 -5.07
C GLU A 8 -3.50 4.29 -3.73
N VAL A 9 -2.66 4.06 -2.72
CA VAL A 9 -3.13 3.71 -1.36
C VAL A 9 -3.99 4.82 -0.78
N LEU A 10 -3.51 6.06 -0.81
CA LEU A 10 -4.22 7.21 -0.21
C LEU A 10 -5.58 7.45 -0.87
N LYS A 11 -5.68 7.35 -2.20
CA LYS A 11 -6.94 7.53 -2.95
C LYS A 11 -7.96 6.43 -2.68
N ASN A 12 -7.51 5.23 -2.33
CA ASN A 12 -8.36 4.08 -2.06
C ASN A 12 -8.58 3.83 -0.55
N THR A 13 -8.15 4.76 0.31
CA THR A 13 -8.35 4.67 1.76
C THR A 13 -9.51 5.57 2.18
N GLN A 14 -10.45 5.03 2.95
CA GLN A 14 -11.56 5.81 3.51
C GLN A 14 -11.65 5.59 5.03
N PRO A 15 -12.10 6.59 5.80
CA PRO A 15 -12.36 6.38 7.22
C PRO A 15 -13.46 5.33 7.40
N ALA A 16 -13.24 4.38 8.30
CA ALA A 16 -14.22 3.36 8.61
C ALA A 16 -15.42 3.96 9.37
N ALA A 17 -16.54 3.24 9.44
CA ALA A 17 -17.65 3.64 10.29
C ALA A 17 -17.24 3.66 11.78
N GLY A 18 -17.69 4.68 12.50
CA GLY A 18 -17.54 4.82 13.94
C GLY A 18 -18.88 5.14 14.62
N PRO A 19 -18.94 5.12 15.96
CA PRO A 19 -20.19 5.31 16.71
C PRO A 19 -20.89 6.65 16.47
N ASN A 20 -20.13 7.69 16.10
CA ASN A 20 -20.61 9.07 15.92
C ASN A 20 -20.29 9.60 14.50
N GLY A 21 -20.35 8.73 13.49
CA GLY A 21 -19.93 9.04 12.12
C GLY A 21 -18.54 8.48 11.79
N PRO A 22 -17.88 8.99 10.72
CA PRO A 22 -16.59 8.45 10.28
C PRO A 22 -15.53 8.43 11.39
N SER A 23 -14.78 7.33 11.49
CA SER A 23 -13.75 7.14 12.50
C SER A 23 -12.55 8.05 12.28
N LYS A 24 -11.94 8.54 13.37
CA LYS A 24 -10.66 9.29 13.33
C LYS A 24 -9.42 8.39 13.45
N ALA A 25 -9.62 7.10 13.71
CA ALA A 25 -8.53 6.16 14.00
C ALA A 25 -8.57 4.90 13.12
N LYS A 26 -9.75 4.53 12.62
CA LYS A 26 -9.94 3.32 11.81
C LYS A 26 -10.19 3.71 10.37
N TYR A 27 -9.51 3.03 9.47
CA TYR A 27 -9.60 3.22 8.03
C TYR A 27 -9.74 1.87 7.35
N THR A 28 -10.41 1.88 6.21
CA THR A 28 -10.56 0.72 5.33
C THR A 28 -9.98 1.05 3.97
N LEU A 29 -9.32 0.06 3.38
CA LEU A 29 -8.91 0.12 1.98
C LEU A 29 -10.04 -0.43 1.11
N ALA A 30 -10.14 0.09 -0.11
CA ALA A 30 -10.92 -0.56 -1.16
C ALA A 30 -10.37 -1.97 -1.44
N ASP A 31 -11.26 -2.86 -1.88
CA ASP A 31 -10.93 -4.27 -2.08
C ASP A 31 -9.76 -4.46 -3.07
N GLY A 32 -8.84 -5.34 -2.67
CA GLY A 32 -7.64 -5.69 -3.45
C GLY A 32 -6.60 -4.58 -3.57
N THR A 33 -6.78 -3.37 -3.00
CA THR A 33 -5.76 -2.30 -3.08
C THR A 33 -4.45 -2.75 -2.42
N ALA A 34 -4.52 -3.39 -1.26
CA ALA A 34 -3.33 -3.89 -0.57
C ALA A 34 -2.56 -4.88 -1.45
N GLU A 35 -3.23 -5.89 -1.98
CA GLU A 35 -2.62 -6.94 -2.81
C GLU A 35 -1.92 -6.35 -4.05
N ARG A 36 -2.60 -5.45 -4.79
CA ARG A 36 -2.02 -4.84 -6.00
C ARG A 36 -0.81 -3.96 -5.70
N VAL A 37 -0.88 -3.14 -4.64
CA VAL A 37 0.25 -2.27 -4.26
C VAL A 37 1.43 -3.10 -3.74
N HIS A 38 1.16 -4.13 -2.94
CA HIS A 38 2.22 -5.03 -2.46
C HIS A 38 2.92 -5.75 -3.61
N ALA A 39 2.17 -6.31 -4.57
CA ALA A 39 2.75 -6.95 -5.75
C ALA A 39 3.67 -5.98 -6.53
N ALA A 40 3.20 -4.77 -6.81
CA ALA A 40 3.98 -3.77 -7.53
C ALA A 40 5.20 -3.27 -6.74
N ALA A 41 5.13 -3.23 -5.40
CA ALA A 41 6.25 -2.88 -4.54
C ALA A 41 7.31 -4.00 -4.52
N SER A 42 6.89 -5.26 -4.51
CA SER A 42 7.79 -6.42 -4.62
C SER A 42 8.56 -6.41 -5.94
N GLU A 43 7.88 -6.20 -7.08
CA GLU A 43 8.55 -6.07 -8.39
C GLU A 43 9.61 -4.95 -8.40
N LEU A 44 9.31 -3.81 -7.76
CA LEU A 44 10.26 -2.70 -7.65
C LEU A 44 11.48 -3.08 -6.81
N LEU A 45 11.29 -3.83 -5.73
CA LEU A 45 12.38 -4.25 -4.85
C LEU A 45 13.25 -5.33 -5.52
N ASP A 46 12.64 -6.28 -6.23
CA ASP A 46 13.34 -7.33 -6.97
C ASP A 46 14.25 -6.74 -8.06
N ALA A 47 13.79 -5.67 -8.71
CA ALA A 47 14.59 -4.94 -9.71
C ALA A 47 15.73 -4.10 -9.09
N ASN A 48 15.72 -3.86 -7.78
CA ASN A 48 16.67 -2.99 -7.09
C ASN A 48 17.22 -3.67 -5.81
N PRO A 49 18.04 -4.75 -5.96
CA PRO A 49 18.51 -5.52 -4.83
C PRO A 49 19.41 -4.70 -3.90
N LEU A 50 19.17 -4.81 -2.58
CA LEU A 50 19.91 -4.08 -1.56
C LEU A 50 21.40 -4.50 -1.50
N TYR A 51 21.66 -5.78 -1.78
CA TYR A 51 23.00 -6.36 -1.81
C TYR A 51 23.22 -7.13 -3.12
N PRO A 52 23.65 -6.44 -4.19
CA PRO A 52 23.93 -7.08 -5.47
C PRO A 52 24.97 -8.20 -5.31
N GLY A 53 24.62 -9.43 -5.71
CA GLY A 53 25.51 -10.59 -5.67
C GLY A 53 25.45 -11.46 -4.39
N LEU A 54 24.62 -11.10 -3.41
CA LEU A 54 24.33 -11.96 -2.26
C LEU A 54 23.05 -12.77 -2.53
N THR A 55 23.16 -14.10 -2.52
CA THR A 55 21.99 -15.00 -2.55
C THR A 55 21.65 -15.39 -1.11
N LEU A 56 20.43 -15.07 -0.67
CA LEU A 56 19.87 -15.42 0.64
C LEU A 56 19.16 -16.78 0.61
#